data_AF-A0A925SUK8-F1
#
_entry.id   AF-A0A925SUK8-F1
#
_cell.length_a   1.000
_cell.length_b   1.000
_cell.length_c   1.000
_cell.angle_alpha   90.00
_cell.angle_beta   90.00
_cell.angle_gamma   90.00
#
_symmetry.space_group_name_H-M   'P 1'
#
loop_
_entity.id
_entity.type
_entity.pdbx_description
1 polymer ?
#
loop_
_entity_poly.entity_id
_entity_poly.type
_entity_poly.pdbx_seq_one_letter_code
_entity_poly.pdbx_strand_id
1 'polypeptide(L)'
;STSLRQLGLVVFLACAGIKAGALLHTAPVDISALLLGACITTATCLATIAMARAIAGKSWPFIGGVLAGVQTQPAVLGFAVGRCGNERVEAGYAEAYPLSMLLKIVSVQIFLMLMKP
;
A
#
# COMPACT_ATOMS: atom_id res chain seq x y z
N SER A 1 -2.59 -3.05 -23.48
CA SER A 1 -2.93 -1.68 -23.06
C SER A 1 -2.11 -1.20 -21.84
N THR A 2 -0.87 -1.67 -21.66
CA THR A 2 0.03 -1.26 -20.55
C THR A 2 0.27 0.24 -20.49
N SER A 3 0.37 0.89 -21.65
CA SER A 3 0.55 2.34 -21.77
C SER A 3 -0.66 3.13 -21.23
N LEU A 4 -1.89 2.63 -21.43
CA LEU A 4 -3.10 3.28 -20.89
C LEU A 4 -3.15 3.17 -19.36
N ARG A 5 -2.76 2.01 -18.80
CA ARG A 5 -2.67 1.82 -17.36
C ARG A 5 -1.60 2.72 -16.72
N GLN A 6 -0.44 2.85 -17.35
CA GLN A 6 0.61 3.76 -16.89
C GLN A 6 0.17 5.22 -16.94
N LEU A 7 -0.48 5.64 -18.03
CA LEU A 7 -1.04 6.98 -18.15
C LEU A 7 -2.09 7.25 -17.06
N GLY A 8 -3.00 6.30 -16.82
CA GLY A 8 -3.97 6.36 -15.73
C GLY A 8 -3.30 6.48 -14.35
N LEU A 9 -2.24 5.71 -14.10
CA LEU A 9 -1.48 5.78 -12.85
C LEU A 9 -0.78 7.14 -12.67
N VAL A 10 -0.18 7.70 -13.72
CA VAL A 10 0.47 9.03 -13.66
C VAL A 10 -0.55 10.12 -13.35
N VAL A 11 -1.70 10.12 -14.04
CA VAL A 11 -2.79 11.09 -13.78
C VAL A 11 -3.34 10.92 -12.36
N PHE A 12 -3.56 9.68 -11.91
CA PHE A 12 -4.00 9.38 -10.56
C PHE A 12 -3.02 9.93 -9.50
N LEU A 13 -1.72 9.68 -9.66
CA LEU A 13 -0.70 10.15 -8.72
C LEU A 13 -0.53 11.67 -8.75
N ALA A 14 -0.67 12.32 -9.92
CA ALA A 14 -0.68 13.77 -10.02
C ALA A 14 -1.85 14.37 -9.21
N CYS A 15 -3.07 13.85 -9.38
CA CYS A 15 -4.23 14.30 -8.62
C CYS A 15 -4.10 14.02 -7.11
N ALA A 16 -3.62 12.84 -6.72
CA ALA A 16 -3.39 12.50 -5.32
C ALA A 16 -2.34 13.42 -4.67
N GLY A 17 -1.25 13.71 -5.40
CA GLY A 17 -0.20 14.62 -4.98
C GLY A 17 -0.68 16.05 -4.79
N ILE A 18 -1.49 16.59 -5.71
CA ILE A 18 -2.07 17.94 -5.57
C ILE A 18 -2.94 18.03 -4.32
N LYS A 19 -3.79 17.03 -4.07
CA LYS A 19 -4.66 16.98 -2.88
C LYS A 19 -3.87 16.88 -1.59
N ALA A 20 -2.88 16.00 -1.53
CA ALA A 20 -2.01 15.86 -0.35
C ALA A 20 -1.17 17.11 -0.11
N GLY A 21 -0.63 17.72 -1.18
CA GLY A 21 0.18 18.92 -1.13
C GLY A 21 -0.58 20.13 -0.57
N ALA A 22 -1.87 20.26 -0.88
CA ALA A 22 -2.72 21.32 -0.33
C ALA A 22 -2.79 21.29 1.21
N LEU A 23 -2.61 20.13 1.84
CA LEU A 23 -2.66 19.95 3.30
C LEU A 23 -1.31 20.18 3.99
N LEU A 24 -0.21 20.38 3.24
CA LEU A 24 1.13 20.51 3.84
C LEU A 24 1.27 21.75 4.73
N HIS A 25 0.56 22.83 4.42
CA HIS A 25 0.63 24.07 5.20
C HIS A 25 -0.05 23.97 6.58
N THR A 26 -0.97 23.02 6.77
CA THR A 26 -1.70 22.77 8.02
C THR A 26 -1.29 21.49 8.73
N ALA A 27 -0.53 20.62 8.06
CA ALA A 27 -0.12 19.34 8.62
C ALA A 27 1.01 19.53 9.64
N PRO A 28 0.97 18.82 10.80
CA PRO A 28 2.04 18.84 11.79
C PRO A 28 3.22 17.96 11.32
N VAL A 29 3.80 18.30 10.17
CA VAL A 29 4.89 17.53 9.55
C VAL A 29 6.22 18.00 10.13
N ASP A 30 6.64 17.33 11.19
CA ASP A 30 7.99 17.45 11.74
C ASP A 30 8.87 16.27 11.27
N ILE A 31 10.20 16.41 11.37
CA ILE A 31 11.16 15.35 11.06
C ILE A 31 10.84 14.08 11.84
N SER A 32 10.42 14.23 13.10
CA SER A 32 9.97 13.14 13.96
C SER A 32 8.80 12.36 13.36
N ALA A 33 7.78 13.06 12.85
CA ALA A 33 6.62 12.45 12.19
C ALA A 33 7.02 11.74 10.89
N LEU A 34 7.93 12.31 10.11
CA LEU A 34 8.46 11.68 8.90
C LEU A 34 9.22 10.39 9.21
N LEU A 35 10.09 10.40 10.22
CA LEU A 35 10.83 9.23 10.68
C LEU A 35 9.89 8.14 11.18
N LEU A 36 8.88 8.50 11.98
CA LEU A 36 7.88 7.55 12.46
C LEU A 36 7.13 6.90 11.29
N GLY A 37 6.69 7.69 10.31
CA GLY A 37 6.04 7.19 9.09
C GLY A 37 6.94 6.23 8.30
N ALA A 38 8.22 6.57 8.15
CA ALA A 38 9.21 5.73 7.48
C ALA A 38 9.45 4.41 8.24
N CYS A 39 9.55 4.46 9.56
CA CYS A 39 9.70 3.29 10.42
C CYS A 39 8.48 2.37 10.33
N ILE A 40 7.26 2.91 10.46
CA ILE A 40 6.02 2.12 10.36
C ILE A 40 5.90 1.48 8.97
N THR A 41 6.16 2.24 7.91
CA THR A 41 6.06 1.73 6.53
C THR A 41 7.10 0.63 6.26
N THR A 42 8.33 0.83 6.72
CA THR A 42 9.40 -0.18 6.58
C THR A 42 9.09 -1.43 7.40
N ALA A 43 8.66 -1.25 8.66
CA ALA A 43 8.33 -2.36 9.55
C ALA A 43 7.17 -3.21 8.99
N THR A 44 6.10 -2.57 8.53
CA THR A 44 4.96 -3.26 7.89
C THR A 44 5.37 -4.00 6.62
N CYS A 45 6.27 -3.42 5.81
CA CYS A 45 6.84 -4.08 4.63
C CYS A 45 7.63 -5.34 5.01
N LEU A 46 8.56 -5.24 5.96
CA LEU A 46 9.38 -6.37 6.41
C LEU A 46 8.53 -7.46 7.06
N ALA A 47 7.57 -7.10 7.91
CA ALA A 47 6.64 -8.05 8.51
C ALA A 47 5.82 -8.79 7.44
N THR A 48 5.32 -8.07 6.43
CA THR A 48 4.58 -8.69 5.32
C THR A 48 5.45 -9.65 4.52
N ILE A 49 6.70 -9.28 4.22
CA ILE A 49 7.66 -10.18 3.56
C ILE A 49 7.91 -11.43 4.41
N ALA A 50 8.18 -11.27 5.71
CA ALA A 50 8.44 -12.38 6.61
C ALA A 50 7.25 -13.35 6.68
N MET A 51 6.03 -12.83 6.86
CA MET A 51 4.81 -13.65 6.86
C MET A 51 4.56 -14.34 5.52
N ALA A 52 4.70 -13.62 4.41
CA ALA A 52 4.49 -14.18 3.08
C ALA A 52 5.53 -15.24 2.72
N ARG A 53 6.76 -15.14 3.26
CA ARG A 53 7.81 -16.15 3.13
C ARG A 53 7.61 -17.36 4.03
N ALA A 54 6.97 -17.19 5.19
CA ALA A 54 6.64 -18.30 6.08
C ALA A 54 5.59 -19.24 5.47
N ILE A 55 4.75 -18.72 4.57
CA ILE A 55 3.80 -19.51 3.79
C ILE A 55 4.55 -20.14 2.59
N ALA A 56 4.73 -21.46 2.62
CA ALA A 56 5.44 -22.18 1.56
C ALA A 56 4.78 -21.98 0.18
N GLY A 57 5.60 -21.88 -0.88
CA GLY A 57 5.15 -21.95 -2.28
C GLY A 57 4.78 -20.62 -2.95
N LYS A 58 4.86 -19.47 -2.29
CA LYS A 58 4.57 -18.17 -2.91
C LYS A 58 5.80 -17.61 -3.65
N SER A 59 5.63 -17.28 -4.93
CA SER A 59 6.70 -16.69 -5.76
C SER A 59 6.97 -15.22 -5.40
N TRP A 60 8.18 -14.73 -5.66
CA TRP A 60 8.54 -13.32 -5.43
C TRP A 60 7.64 -12.29 -6.12
N PRO A 61 7.23 -12.45 -7.40
CA PRO A 61 6.27 -11.54 -8.03
C PRO A 61 4.92 -11.51 -7.28
N PHE A 62 4.45 -12.66 -6.81
CA PHE A 62 3.24 -12.74 -5.99
C PHE A 62 3.39 -11.96 -4.68
N ILE A 63 4.52 -12.11 -3.99
CA ILE A 63 4.81 -11.36 -2.76
C ILE A 63 4.87 -9.84 -3.03
N GLY A 64 5.42 -9.43 -4.18
CA GLY A 64 5.37 -8.03 -4.62
C GLY A 64 3.95 -7.49 -4.78
N GLY A 65 3.04 -8.32 -5.30
CA GLY A 65 1.61 -8.03 -5.35
C GLY A 65 0.98 -7.88 -3.97
N VAL A 66 1.26 -8.83 -3.07
CA VAL A 66 0.79 -8.81 -1.68
C VAL A 66 1.23 -7.53 -0.97
N LEU A 67 2.49 -7.11 -1.14
CA LEU A 67 3.00 -5.88 -0.56
C LEU A 67 2.23 -4.63 -1.03
N ALA A 68 1.96 -4.55 -2.33
CA ALA A 68 1.14 -3.48 -2.87
C ALA A 68 -0.30 -3.50 -2.31
N GLY A 69 -0.86 -4.69 -2.10
CA GLY A 69 -2.20 -4.88 -1.54
C GLY A 69 -2.30 -4.48 -0.06
N VAL A 70 -1.34 -4.91 0.77
CA VAL A 70 -1.28 -4.57 2.20
C VAL A 70 -1.12 -3.07 2.41
N GLN A 71 -0.21 -2.45 1.66
CA GLN A 71 -0.01 -1.00 1.68
C GLN A 71 -1.15 -0.23 1.00
N THR A 72 -2.09 -0.93 0.34
CA THR A 72 -3.18 -0.35 -0.45
C THR A 72 -2.68 0.72 -1.42
N GLN A 73 -1.53 0.46 -2.07
CA GLN A 73 -0.78 1.49 -2.79
C GLN A 73 -0.62 1.14 -4.29
N PRO A 74 -1.37 1.82 -5.19
CA PRO A 74 -1.35 1.51 -6.61
C PRO A 74 -0.02 1.85 -7.29
N ALA A 75 0.78 2.79 -6.74
CA ALA A 75 2.12 3.08 -7.23
C ALA A 75 3.06 1.86 -7.09
N VAL A 76 2.98 1.14 -5.98
CA VAL A 76 3.79 -0.06 -5.73
C VAL A 76 3.36 -1.18 -6.66
N LEU A 77 2.05 -1.35 -6.87
CA LEU A 77 1.50 -2.30 -7.84
C LEU A 77 2.01 -2.01 -9.26
N GLY A 78 1.89 -0.75 -9.70
CA GLY A 78 2.35 -0.32 -11.01
C GLY A 78 3.85 -0.57 -11.23
N PHE A 79 4.67 -0.29 -10.22
CA PHE A 79 6.09 -0.60 -10.24
C PHE A 79 6.35 -2.11 -10.34
N ALA A 80 5.73 -2.92 -9.49
CA ALA A 80 5.93 -4.36 -9.47
C ALA A 80 5.49 -5.03 -10.79
N VAL A 81 4.34 -4.63 -11.34
CA VAL A 81 3.88 -5.11 -12.66
C VAL A 81 4.83 -4.69 -13.77
N GLY A 82 5.32 -3.45 -13.75
CA GLY A 82 6.30 -2.96 -14.72
C GLY A 82 7.66 -3.67 -14.64
N ARG A 83 8.04 -4.20 -13.46
CA ARG A 83 9.31 -4.91 -13.25
C ARG A 83 9.23 -6.40 -13.52
N CYS A 84 8.16 -7.07 -13.09
CA CYS A 84 8.04 -8.53 -13.20
C CYS A 84 7.32 -8.99 -14.47
N GLY A 85 6.46 -8.15 -15.06
CA GLY A 85 5.78 -8.44 -16.32
C GLY A 85 4.89 -9.68 -16.32
N ASN A 86 4.50 -10.20 -15.15
CA ASN A 86 3.65 -11.40 -15.03
C ASN A 86 2.39 -11.15 -14.18
N GLU A 87 1.40 -11.99 -14.38
CA GLU A 87 0.08 -11.91 -13.74
C GLU A 87 0.11 -12.25 -12.25
N ARG A 88 1.20 -12.88 -11.76
CA ARG A 88 1.31 -13.26 -10.34
C ARG A 88 1.34 -12.04 -9.42
N VAL A 89 1.85 -10.90 -9.90
CA VAL A 89 1.80 -9.63 -9.15
C VAL A 89 0.35 -9.19 -8.96
N GLU A 90 -0.45 -9.22 -10.02
CA GLU A 90 -1.85 -8.81 -9.98
C GLU A 90 -2.68 -9.79 -9.12
N ALA A 91 -2.38 -11.08 -9.19
CA ALA A 91 -3.00 -12.11 -8.33
C ALA A 91 -2.71 -11.87 -6.83
N GLY A 92 -1.46 -11.61 -6.47
CA GLY A 92 -1.09 -11.33 -5.07
C GLY A 92 -1.75 -10.05 -4.54
N TYR A 93 -1.88 -9.04 -5.39
CA TYR A 93 -2.60 -7.81 -5.04
C TYR A 93 -4.10 -8.07 -4.83
N ALA A 94 -4.73 -8.83 -5.72
CA ALA A 94 -6.15 -9.17 -5.66
C ALA A 94 -6.51 -9.97 -4.38
N GLU A 95 -5.61 -10.82 -3.89
CA GLU A 95 -5.80 -11.55 -2.63
C GLU A 95 -5.63 -10.64 -1.39
N ALA A 96 -4.58 -9.82 -1.37
CA ALA A 96 -4.22 -9.07 -0.17
C ALA A 96 -5.05 -7.78 0.03
N TYR A 97 -5.44 -7.11 -1.05
CA TYR A 97 -6.10 -5.80 -0.99
C TYR A 97 -7.45 -5.84 -0.26
N PRO A 98 -8.40 -6.75 -0.58
CA PRO A 98 -9.71 -6.77 0.09
C PRO A 98 -9.59 -7.03 1.60
N LEU A 99 -8.74 -8.00 1.99
CA LEU A 99 -8.50 -8.33 3.39
C LEU A 99 -7.91 -7.11 4.14
N SER A 100 -6.92 -6.46 3.55
CA SER A 100 -6.26 -5.30 4.16
C SER A 100 -7.22 -4.12 4.33
N MET A 101 -8.10 -3.89 3.36
CA MET A 101 -9.11 -2.84 3.43
C MET A 101 -10.17 -3.12 4.49
N LEU A 102 -10.66 -4.36 4.57
CA LEU A 102 -11.61 -4.78 5.60
C LEU A 102 -11.01 -4.61 7.01
N LEU A 103 -9.78 -5.07 7.22
CA LEU A 103 -9.10 -4.92 8.50
C LEU A 103 -8.94 -3.45 8.90
N LYS A 104 -8.58 -2.56 7.97
CA LYS A 104 -8.50 -1.11 8.24
C LYS A 104 -9.84 -0.54 8.67
N ILE A 105 -10.93 -0.85 7.96
CA ILE A 105 -12.27 -0.37 8.29
C ILE A 105 -12.66 -0.84 9.70
N VAL A 106 -12.55 -2.14 9.99
CA VAL A 106 -12.88 -2.70 11.30
C VAL A 106 -12.03 -2.08 12.41
N SER A 107 -10.71 -1.91 12.19
CA SER A 107 -9.81 -1.32 13.18
C SER A 107 -10.20 0.12 13.52
N VAL A 108 -10.55 0.93 12.53
CA VAL A 108 -11.03 2.30 12.74
C VAL A 108 -12.35 2.30 13.51
N GLN A 109 -13.29 1.41 13.19
CA GLN A 109 -14.55 1.32 13.93
C GLN A 109 -14.34 0.94 15.40
N ILE A 110 -13.48 -0.04 15.69
CA ILE A 110 -13.13 -0.44 17.06
C ILE A 110 -12.47 0.73 17.79
N PHE A 111 -11.50 1.40 17.16
CA PHE A 111 -10.83 2.56 17.74
C PHE A 111 -11.81 3.68 18.10
N LEU A 112 -12.73 4.01 17.20
CA LEU A 112 -13.77 5.02 17.45
C LEU A 112 -14.74 4.61 18.56
N MET A 113 -15.11 3.33 18.65
CA MET A 113 -15.94 2.82 19.75
C MET A 113 -15.24 2.94 21.10
N LEU A 114 -13.94 2.66 21.16
CA LEU A 114 -13.14 2.77 22.38
C LEU A 114 -12.91 4.23 22.82
N MET A 115 -12.84 5.17 21.87
CA MET A 115 -12.67 6.60 22.15
C MET A 115 -13.97 7.34 22.42
N LYS A 116 -15.13 6.73 22.13
CA LYS A 116 -16.42 7.31 22.46
C LYS A 116 -16.53 7.37 24.00
N PRO A 117 -16.72 8.55 24.61
CA PRO A 117 -16.84 8.67 26.06
C PRO A 117 -18.08 7.92 26.58
#